data_AF-A0A542DLZ1-F1
#
_entry.id   AF-A0A542DLZ1-F1
#
_cell.length_a   1.000
_cell.length_b   1.000
_cell.length_c   1.000
_cell.angle_alpha   90.00
_cell.angle_beta   90.00
_cell.angle_gamma   90.00
#
_symmetry.space_group_name_H-M   'P 1'
#
loop_
_entity.id
_entity.type
_entity.pdbx_description
1 polymer ?
#
loop_
_entity_poly.entity_id
_entity_poly.type
_entity_poly.pdbx_seq_one_letter_code
_entity_poly.pdbx_strand_id
1 'polypeptide(L)'
;MKGNSLSSNKAALRGAGLLAALLTSGLAFVPAAGATGVENSAFALSATGLLDVDPVPTVSGENGFQQDSVAEFASPGEIVQARVLNAQAGPGSAEASVAELQVDLGGVAELGLGSPMLTATAVEAVCGSGKASSSLAEARLGGTKLDVSAPPNTAVEVPGVASVTLNKQVTKEDGTMTVTAISIEIGRVQTLDIASATCTSSGGQPTTTEPAPEPTDPAGGPADDGNGNGDGGDGGNTGNGAGARADANGMAPRPTPVPAHLDVTG
;
A
#
# COMPACT_ATOMS: atom_id res chain seq x y z
N MET A 1 -0.92 31.04 -49.37
CA MET A 1 -2.25 30.54 -49.75
C MET A 1 -2.66 29.47 -48.74
N LYS A 2 -3.82 29.64 -48.08
CA LYS A 2 -4.59 28.68 -47.23
C LYS A 2 -3.84 28.09 -46.01
N GLY A 3 -4.20 28.28 -44.73
CA GLY A 3 -5.41 28.79 -44.09
C GLY A 3 -6.43 27.68 -43.80
N ASN A 4 -6.38 27.07 -42.61
CA ASN A 4 -7.41 26.27 -41.91
C ASN A 4 -7.12 26.45 -40.39
N SER A 5 -7.84 27.12 -39.49
CA SER A 5 -9.25 27.53 -39.28
C SER A 5 -10.20 26.43 -38.77
N LEU A 6 -10.61 26.61 -37.49
CA LEU A 6 -11.86 26.21 -36.79
C LEU A 6 -11.99 24.72 -36.36
N SER A 7 -12.63 24.34 -35.25
CA SER A 7 -13.64 25.02 -34.43
C SER A 7 -13.71 24.42 -33.01
N SER A 8 -13.92 25.27 -32.01
CA SER A 8 -14.38 24.91 -30.67
C SER A 8 -15.90 24.72 -30.68
N ASN A 9 -16.43 23.69 -30.00
CA ASN A 9 -17.86 23.59 -29.71
C ASN A 9 -18.08 23.57 -28.20
N LYS A 10 -18.41 24.74 -27.66
CA LYS A 10 -19.13 24.89 -26.39
C LYS A 10 -20.61 24.60 -26.66
N ALA A 11 -21.19 23.61 -25.99
CA ALA A 11 -22.64 23.44 -25.92
C ALA A 11 -23.13 23.91 -24.55
N ALA A 12 -23.66 25.13 -24.52
CA ALA A 12 -24.44 25.65 -23.42
C ALA A 12 -25.90 25.19 -23.59
N LEU A 13 -26.42 24.42 -22.64
CA LEU A 13 -27.83 24.06 -22.61
C LEU A 13 -28.53 24.90 -21.53
N ARG A 14 -29.17 25.99 -21.95
CA ARG A 14 -30.20 26.68 -21.19
C ARG A 14 -31.55 26.13 -21.63
N GLY A 15 -32.36 25.67 -20.68
CA GLY A 15 -33.75 25.28 -20.92
C GLY A 15 -34.49 25.10 -19.62
N ALA A 16 -35.27 26.12 -19.24
CA ALA A 16 -36.33 26.01 -18.23
C ALA A 16 -37.59 25.45 -18.90
N GLY A 17 -38.30 24.53 -18.25
CA GLY A 17 -39.56 24.02 -18.78
C GLY A 17 -40.25 22.96 -17.91
N LEU A 18 -41.19 23.45 -17.08
CA LEU A 18 -42.48 22.84 -16.71
C LEU A 18 -42.55 21.46 -16.01
N LEU A 19 -43.10 21.53 -14.79
CA LEU A 19 -43.78 20.47 -14.05
C LEU A 19 -44.78 19.70 -14.93
N ALA A 20 -44.63 18.38 -14.99
CA ALA A 20 -45.72 17.44 -15.24
C ALA A 20 -45.48 16.18 -14.39
N ALA A 21 -46.37 15.95 -13.42
CA ALA A 21 -46.42 14.75 -12.61
C ALA A 21 -46.99 13.59 -13.45
N LEU A 22 -46.24 12.49 -13.54
CA LEU A 22 -46.72 11.19 -14.02
C LEU A 22 -46.14 10.11 -13.11
N LEU A 23 -47.00 9.61 -12.21
CA LEU A 23 -46.79 8.42 -11.39
C LEU A 23 -46.96 7.18 -12.28
N THR A 24 -45.88 6.74 -12.93
CA THR A 24 -45.78 5.41 -13.53
C THR A 24 -44.84 4.57 -12.67
N SER A 25 -45.42 3.57 -12.01
CA SER A 25 -44.75 2.53 -11.23
C SER A 25 -43.62 1.88 -12.03
N GLY A 26 -42.40 2.31 -11.74
CA GLY A 26 -41.17 1.85 -12.35
C GLY A 26 -40.54 0.70 -11.56
N LEU A 27 -40.08 -0.31 -12.29
CA LEU A 27 -38.92 -1.10 -11.91
C LEU A 27 -37.89 -0.90 -13.02
N ALA A 28 -37.28 0.29 -13.02
CA ALA A 28 -36.03 0.47 -13.74
C ALA A 28 -34.96 -0.27 -12.92
N PHE A 29 -34.46 -1.39 -13.45
CA PHE A 29 -33.19 -1.93 -13.02
C PHE A 29 -32.13 -0.90 -13.40
N VAL A 30 -31.89 0.06 -12.51
CA VAL A 30 -30.68 0.89 -12.57
C VAL A 30 -29.54 -0.10 -12.36
N PRO A 31 -28.60 -0.25 -13.29
CA PRO A 31 -27.38 -0.99 -12.99
C PRO A 31 -26.80 -0.33 -11.76
N ALA A 32 -26.69 -1.08 -10.65
CA ALA A 32 -25.89 -0.64 -9.54
C ALA A 32 -24.50 -0.35 -10.14
N ALA A 33 -24.15 0.93 -10.21
CA ALA A 33 -22.78 1.31 -10.41
C ALA A 33 -22.05 0.77 -9.19
N GLY A 34 -21.56 -0.47 -9.30
CA GLY A 34 -20.56 -0.98 -8.39
C GLY A 34 -19.46 0.06 -8.47
N ALA A 35 -19.26 0.79 -7.37
CA ALA A 35 -18.07 1.59 -7.21
C ALA A 35 -16.92 0.63 -7.50
N THR A 36 -16.26 0.80 -8.65
CA THR A 36 -14.93 0.26 -8.87
C THR A 36 -14.12 0.83 -7.72
N GLY A 37 -13.99 0.06 -6.64
CA GLY A 37 -13.18 0.42 -5.50
C GLY A 37 -11.81 0.73 -6.06
N VAL A 38 -11.20 1.81 -5.59
CA VAL A 38 -9.80 2.01 -5.95
C VAL A 38 -9.05 0.87 -5.26
N GLU A 39 -8.41 0.01 -6.04
CA GLU A 39 -7.80 -1.21 -5.50
C GLU A 39 -6.33 -0.95 -5.15
N ASN A 40 -5.82 -1.74 -4.20
CA ASN A 40 -4.41 -1.71 -3.87
C ASN A 40 -3.62 -2.43 -4.97
N SER A 41 -2.46 -1.92 -5.34
CA SER A 41 -1.61 -2.51 -6.37
C SER A 41 -0.14 -2.29 -6.07
N ALA A 42 0.73 -3.16 -6.59
CA ALA A 42 2.17 -3.04 -6.41
C ALA A 42 2.91 -3.50 -7.66
N PHE A 43 4.09 -2.92 -7.88
CA PHE A 43 5.07 -3.42 -8.83
C PHE A 43 6.50 -3.19 -8.34
N ALA A 44 7.41 -4.09 -8.68
CA ALA A 44 8.79 -4.00 -8.18
C ALA A 44 9.69 -3.14 -9.05
N LEU A 45 9.50 -3.13 -10.37
CA LEU A 45 10.30 -2.34 -11.30
C LEU A 45 9.46 -1.87 -12.49
N SER A 46 9.62 -0.61 -12.89
CA SER A 46 9.13 -0.11 -14.16
C SER A 46 10.05 0.99 -14.69
N ALA A 47 10.19 1.09 -16.01
CA ALA A 47 10.95 2.14 -16.65
C ALA A 47 10.17 2.71 -17.84
N THR A 48 10.27 4.01 -18.08
CA THR A 48 9.63 4.66 -19.23
C THR A 48 10.59 5.67 -19.83
N GLY A 49 10.68 5.71 -21.16
CA GLY A 49 11.54 6.64 -21.89
C GLY A 49 12.30 5.98 -23.02
N LEU A 50 13.63 6.10 -22.99
CA LEU A 50 14.54 5.44 -23.94
C LEU A 50 14.60 3.93 -23.71
N LEU A 51 14.54 3.53 -22.45
CA LEU A 51 14.33 2.17 -21.99
C LEU A 51 12.89 2.10 -21.47
N ASP A 52 12.08 1.24 -22.11
CA ASP A 52 10.72 0.95 -21.69
C ASP A 52 10.69 -0.44 -21.07
N VAL A 53 10.31 -0.51 -19.80
CA VAL A 53 10.18 -1.75 -19.04
C VAL A 53 8.81 -1.72 -18.40
N ASP A 54 7.93 -2.60 -18.88
CA ASP A 54 6.61 -2.79 -18.29
C ASP A 54 6.74 -3.14 -16.80
N PRO A 55 5.79 -2.70 -15.95
CA PRO A 55 5.79 -3.00 -14.53
C PRO A 55 5.93 -4.51 -14.24
N VAL A 56 7.00 -4.89 -13.54
CA VAL A 56 7.35 -6.31 -13.32
C VAL A 56 7.90 -6.59 -11.91
N PRO A 57 7.43 -7.67 -11.25
CA PRO A 57 6.08 -8.21 -11.41
C PRO A 57 5.05 -7.12 -11.06
N THR A 58 3.81 -7.30 -11.50
CA THR A 58 2.69 -6.42 -11.14
C THR A 58 1.53 -7.23 -10.58
N VAL A 59 0.94 -6.73 -9.50
CA VAL A 59 -0.18 -7.39 -8.82
C VAL A 59 -1.26 -6.37 -8.46
N SER A 60 -2.50 -6.85 -8.36
CA SER A 60 -3.65 -6.05 -7.91
C SER A 60 -4.45 -6.82 -6.87
N GLY A 61 -4.96 -6.08 -5.88
CA GLY A 61 -5.79 -6.62 -4.79
C GLY A 61 -7.24 -6.89 -5.16
N GLU A 62 -7.63 -6.71 -6.42
CA GLU A 62 -9.02 -6.75 -6.91
C GLU A 62 -9.73 -8.08 -6.57
N ASN A 63 -8.97 -9.18 -6.58
CA ASN A 63 -9.47 -10.53 -6.30
C ASN A 63 -9.00 -11.05 -4.93
N GLY A 64 -8.71 -10.15 -3.98
CA GLY A 64 -8.14 -10.48 -2.67
C GLY A 64 -6.61 -10.38 -2.66
N PHE A 65 -5.97 -11.09 -1.73
CA PHE A 65 -4.51 -11.08 -1.62
C PHE A 65 -3.86 -11.75 -2.84
N GLN A 66 -2.95 -11.03 -3.49
CA GLN A 66 -2.15 -11.47 -4.61
C GLN A 66 -0.68 -11.19 -4.31
N GLN A 67 0.18 -12.12 -4.73
CA GLN A 67 1.63 -11.99 -4.62
C GLN A 67 2.26 -12.61 -5.85
N ASP A 68 3.28 -11.94 -6.37
CA ASP A 68 4.09 -12.46 -7.48
C ASP A 68 5.57 -12.13 -7.25
N SER A 69 6.44 -12.91 -7.87
CA SER A 69 7.88 -12.76 -7.73
C SER A 69 8.63 -13.18 -8.98
N VAL A 70 9.63 -12.39 -9.34
CA VAL A 70 10.56 -12.69 -10.44
C VAL A 70 11.95 -12.86 -9.84
N ALA A 71 12.56 -14.00 -10.13
CA ALA A 71 13.98 -14.21 -9.87
C ALA A 71 14.78 -13.82 -11.10
N GLU A 72 15.95 -13.21 -10.88
CA GLU A 72 16.95 -12.86 -11.89
C GLU A 72 16.35 -12.05 -13.05
N PHE A 73 16.19 -10.75 -12.81
CA PHE A 73 15.79 -9.79 -13.81
C PHE A 73 17.01 -9.05 -14.36
N ALA A 74 17.10 -8.95 -15.68
CA ALA A 74 18.06 -8.09 -16.36
C ALA A 74 17.36 -7.41 -17.55
N SER A 75 17.49 -6.09 -17.65
CA SER A 75 17.01 -5.35 -18.82
C SER A 75 17.92 -5.56 -20.03
N PRO A 76 17.46 -5.25 -21.26
CA PRO A 76 18.33 -5.20 -22.43
C PRO A 76 19.54 -4.29 -22.18
N GLY A 77 20.73 -4.76 -22.59
CA GLY A 77 21.98 -4.04 -22.35
C GLY A 77 22.43 -3.99 -20.89
N GLU A 78 21.82 -4.79 -20.01
CA GLU A 78 22.18 -4.94 -18.59
C GLU A 78 22.11 -3.63 -17.77
N ILE A 79 21.30 -2.69 -18.25
CA ILE A 79 21.11 -1.36 -17.65
C ILE A 79 20.52 -1.46 -16.24
N VAL A 80 19.58 -2.37 -16.03
CA VAL A 80 18.99 -2.67 -14.73
C VAL A 80 19.10 -4.16 -14.49
N GLN A 81 19.64 -4.52 -13.34
CA GLN A 81 19.78 -5.89 -12.87
C GLN A 81 19.21 -5.99 -11.46
N ALA A 82 18.45 -7.05 -11.20
CA ALA A 82 17.92 -7.36 -9.87
C ALA A 82 17.84 -8.86 -9.71
N ARG A 83 18.14 -9.40 -8.53
CA ARG A 83 18.05 -10.86 -8.32
C ARG A 83 16.68 -11.31 -7.88
N VAL A 84 15.98 -10.52 -7.10
CA VAL A 84 14.62 -10.84 -6.67
C VAL A 84 13.79 -9.59 -6.77
N LEU A 85 12.65 -9.71 -7.43
CA LEU A 85 11.59 -8.72 -7.50
C LEU A 85 10.35 -9.35 -6.86
N ASN A 86 9.75 -8.71 -5.87
CA ASN A 86 8.52 -9.17 -5.24
C ASN A 86 7.49 -8.03 -5.24
N ALA A 87 6.25 -8.37 -5.54
CA ALA A 87 5.13 -7.46 -5.39
C ALA A 87 3.96 -8.21 -4.75
N GLN A 88 3.30 -7.57 -3.79
CA GLN A 88 2.11 -8.09 -3.15
C GLN A 88 1.07 -6.99 -2.94
N ALA A 89 -0.20 -7.34 -3.13
CA ALA A 89 -1.32 -6.43 -2.92
C ALA A 89 -2.49 -7.20 -2.32
N GLY A 90 -3.19 -6.60 -1.37
CA GLY A 90 -4.35 -7.20 -0.75
C GLY A 90 -5.21 -6.17 -0.03
N PRO A 91 -6.20 -6.59 0.76
CA PRO A 91 -7.09 -5.68 1.46
C PRO A 91 -6.33 -4.73 2.41
N GLY A 92 -6.40 -3.43 2.14
CA GLY A 92 -5.83 -2.38 2.98
C GLY A 92 -4.30 -2.19 2.91
N SER A 93 -3.56 -3.01 2.15
CA SER A 93 -2.11 -2.85 1.98
C SER A 93 -1.58 -3.31 0.61
N ALA A 94 -0.46 -2.71 0.22
CA ALA A 94 0.36 -3.08 -0.92
C ALA A 94 1.84 -2.95 -0.52
N GLU A 95 2.67 -3.81 -1.08
CA GLU A 95 4.11 -3.82 -0.83
C GLU A 95 4.86 -4.27 -2.08
N ALA A 96 6.01 -3.67 -2.31
CA ALA A 96 6.95 -4.08 -3.33
C ALA A 96 8.36 -4.10 -2.76
N SER A 97 9.15 -5.10 -3.15
CA SER A 97 10.55 -5.18 -2.75
C SER A 97 11.44 -5.69 -3.87
N VAL A 98 12.70 -5.25 -3.82
CA VAL A 98 13.76 -5.63 -4.76
C VAL A 98 15.00 -5.99 -3.98
N ALA A 99 15.60 -7.13 -4.29
CA ALA A 99 16.88 -7.56 -3.73
C ALA A 99 17.99 -7.55 -4.78
N GLU A 100 19.17 -7.13 -4.33
CA GLU A 100 20.40 -7.01 -5.14
C GLU A 100 20.18 -6.22 -6.43
N LEU A 101 19.71 -4.98 -6.27
CA LEU A 101 19.52 -4.03 -7.36
C LEU A 101 20.86 -3.43 -7.79
N GLN A 102 21.07 -3.39 -9.11
CA GLN A 102 22.13 -2.64 -9.76
C GLN A 102 21.54 -1.90 -10.96
N VAL A 103 21.83 -0.62 -11.08
CA VAL A 103 21.45 0.21 -12.23
C VAL A 103 22.71 0.86 -12.80
N ASP A 104 23.01 0.54 -14.05
CA ASP A 104 24.08 1.11 -14.84
C ASP A 104 23.50 1.76 -16.10
N LEU A 105 23.43 3.08 -16.09
CA LEU A 105 22.86 3.85 -17.20
C LEU A 105 23.87 4.07 -18.33
N GLY A 106 24.50 2.97 -18.80
CA GLY A 106 25.30 2.84 -20.02
C GLY A 106 25.84 4.16 -20.59
N GLY A 107 26.97 4.61 -20.07
CA GLY A 107 27.63 5.86 -20.49
C GLY A 107 28.46 6.53 -19.40
N VAL A 108 28.22 6.20 -18.13
CA VAL A 108 29.02 6.71 -17.00
C VAL A 108 30.37 6.00 -16.85
N ALA A 109 30.49 4.76 -17.35
CA ALA A 109 31.77 4.05 -17.38
C ALA A 109 32.81 4.79 -18.25
N GLU A 110 32.40 5.36 -19.39
CA GLU A 110 33.26 6.19 -20.24
C GLU A 110 33.60 7.55 -19.61
N LEU A 111 32.76 8.04 -18.67
CA LEU A 111 33.05 9.20 -17.83
C LEU A 111 34.00 8.87 -16.66
N GLY A 112 34.57 7.66 -16.62
CA GLY A 112 35.51 7.23 -15.60
C GLY A 112 34.88 6.89 -14.25
N LEU A 113 33.56 6.74 -14.19
CA LEU A 113 32.85 6.47 -12.93
C LEU A 113 32.87 4.99 -12.53
N GLY A 114 33.29 4.07 -13.42
CA GLY A 114 33.75 2.69 -13.15
C GLY A 114 32.87 1.78 -12.28
N SER A 115 31.74 2.27 -11.78
CA SER A 115 30.88 1.68 -10.78
C SER A 115 29.44 1.91 -11.22
N PRO A 116 28.55 0.96 -10.93
CA PRO A 116 27.11 1.13 -11.16
C PRO A 116 26.63 2.42 -10.52
N MET A 117 25.76 3.14 -11.23
CA MET A 117 25.26 4.43 -10.77
C MET A 117 24.46 4.24 -9.48
N LEU A 118 23.59 3.23 -9.41
CA LEU A 118 22.83 2.89 -8.21
C LEU A 118 23.02 1.41 -7.87
N THR A 119 23.31 1.13 -6.60
CA THR A 119 23.31 -0.25 -6.05
C THR A 119 22.53 -0.28 -4.77
N ALA A 120 21.76 -1.34 -4.52
CA ALA A 120 21.13 -1.57 -3.22
C ALA A 120 20.96 -3.07 -2.96
N THR A 121 21.20 -3.50 -1.73
CA THR A 121 21.04 -4.91 -1.33
C THR A 121 19.56 -5.26 -1.16
N ALA A 122 18.78 -4.32 -0.60
CA ALA A 122 17.33 -4.43 -0.52
C ALA A 122 16.69 -3.04 -0.68
N VAL A 123 15.55 -3.01 -1.35
CA VAL A 123 14.71 -1.83 -1.53
C VAL A 123 13.29 -2.28 -1.27
N GLU A 124 12.55 -1.54 -0.44
CA GLU A 124 11.20 -1.90 -0.05
C GLU A 124 10.31 -0.65 -0.03
N ALA A 125 9.08 -0.81 -0.50
CA ALA A 125 8.03 0.18 -0.35
C ALA A 125 6.79 -0.50 0.21
N VAL A 126 6.23 0.08 1.27
CA VAL A 126 5.03 -0.41 1.94
C VAL A 126 4.01 0.71 1.97
N CYS A 127 2.80 0.40 1.53
CA CYS A 127 1.64 1.27 1.62
C CYS A 127 0.53 0.51 2.32
N GLY A 128 0.04 1.01 3.46
CA GLY A 128 -1.11 0.41 4.13
C GLY A 128 -1.72 1.30 5.19
N SER A 129 -3.04 1.17 5.36
CA SER A 129 -3.81 1.95 6.37
C SER A 129 -3.57 3.46 6.29
N GLY A 130 -3.47 4.01 5.07
CA GLY A 130 -3.18 5.43 4.85
C GLY A 130 -1.76 5.87 5.24
N LYS A 131 -0.83 4.93 5.47
CA LYS A 131 0.59 5.20 5.73
C LYS A 131 1.44 4.64 4.60
N ALA A 132 2.45 5.40 4.20
CA ALA A 132 3.43 4.99 3.21
C ALA A 132 4.84 5.15 3.80
N SER A 133 5.68 4.17 3.52
CA SER A 133 7.09 4.17 3.91
C SER A 133 7.92 3.42 2.90
N SER A 134 9.20 3.76 2.82
CA SER A 134 10.20 2.98 2.08
C SER A 134 11.40 2.69 2.97
N SER A 135 12.03 1.54 2.73
CA SER A 135 13.26 1.13 3.40
C SER A 135 14.34 0.80 2.35
N LEU A 136 15.58 1.13 2.67
CA LEU A 136 16.74 0.95 1.77
C LEU A 136 17.88 0.29 2.53
N ALA A 137 18.39 -0.85 2.05
CA ALA A 137 19.55 -1.52 2.62
C ALA A 137 20.76 -1.35 1.72
N GLU A 138 21.84 -0.79 2.31
CA GLU A 138 23.14 -0.59 1.66
C GLU A 138 23.07 0.16 0.32
N ALA A 139 22.05 1.01 0.16
CA ALA A 139 21.82 1.74 -1.07
C ALA A 139 22.91 2.81 -1.30
N ARG A 140 23.43 2.88 -2.52
CA ARG A 140 24.47 3.82 -2.92
C ARG A 140 24.18 4.41 -4.29
N LEU A 141 24.43 5.70 -4.43
CA LEU A 141 24.31 6.45 -5.68
C LEU A 141 25.65 7.12 -6.01
N GLY A 142 26.31 6.69 -7.09
CA GLY A 142 27.63 7.20 -7.49
C GLY A 142 28.68 7.10 -6.38
N GLY A 143 28.62 6.03 -5.58
CA GLY A 143 29.49 5.83 -4.41
C GLY A 143 29.02 6.49 -3.10
N THR A 144 28.04 7.40 -3.15
CA THR A 144 27.45 8.05 -1.97
C THR A 144 26.41 7.14 -1.32
N LYS A 145 26.50 6.91 -0.01
CA LYS A 145 25.47 6.13 0.71
C LYS A 145 24.17 6.93 0.80
N LEU A 146 23.06 6.26 0.53
CA LEU A 146 21.72 6.79 0.73
C LEU A 146 21.24 6.46 2.16
N ASP A 147 20.31 7.27 2.67
CA ASP A 147 19.70 7.01 3.97
C ASP A 147 18.79 5.77 3.89
N VAL A 148 18.83 4.92 4.92
CA VAL A 148 18.03 3.71 5.04
C VAL A 148 16.55 4.03 5.13
N SER A 149 16.20 5.16 5.76
CA SER A 149 14.82 5.59 5.96
C SER A 149 14.70 7.09 5.69
N ALA A 150 14.71 7.44 4.41
CA ALA A 150 14.58 8.82 3.98
C ALA A 150 13.15 9.34 4.25
N PRO A 151 13.00 10.61 4.69
CA PRO A 151 11.70 11.27 4.75
C PRO A 151 10.97 11.24 3.40
N PRO A 152 9.64 11.42 3.39
CA PRO A 152 8.87 11.47 2.15
C PRO A 152 9.42 12.52 1.17
N ASN A 153 9.52 12.15 -0.11
CA ASN A 153 9.97 12.99 -1.22
C ASN A 153 11.40 13.56 -1.03
N THR A 154 12.33 12.76 -0.51
CA THR A 154 13.73 13.19 -0.34
C THR A 154 14.46 13.18 -1.67
N ALA A 155 14.87 14.36 -2.16
CA ALA A 155 15.64 14.49 -3.39
C ALA A 155 17.15 14.35 -3.14
N VAL A 156 17.81 13.57 -3.99
CA VAL A 156 19.27 13.40 -4.06
C VAL A 156 19.68 13.65 -5.50
N GLU A 157 20.50 14.68 -5.73
CA GLU A 157 20.97 15.03 -7.06
C GLU A 157 22.35 14.44 -7.34
N VAL A 158 22.53 13.90 -8.54
CA VAL A 158 23.84 13.55 -9.10
C VAL A 158 24.13 14.57 -10.20
N PRO A 159 25.01 15.56 -9.95
CA PRO A 159 25.28 16.63 -10.90
C PRO A 159 25.60 16.11 -12.30
N GLY A 160 24.84 16.56 -13.29
CA GLY A 160 25.03 16.23 -14.70
C GLY A 160 24.59 14.83 -15.13
N VAL A 161 24.03 14.01 -14.22
CA VAL A 161 23.62 12.63 -14.53
C VAL A 161 22.13 12.41 -14.31
N ALA A 162 21.64 12.52 -13.07
CA ALA A 162 20.26 12.17 -12.73
C ALA A 162 19.79 12.88 -11.46
N SER A 163 18.46 12.99 -11.32
CA SER A 163 17.79 13.33 -10.07
C SER A 163 17.15 12.06 -9.50
N VAL A 164 17.39 11.77 -8.22
CA VAL A 164 16.81 10.62 -7.54
C VAL A 164 15.91 11.11 -6.42
N THR A 165 14.67 10.66 -6.41
CA THR A 165 13.74 10.91 -5.31
C THR A 165 13.55 9.62 -4.53
N LEU A 166 13.95 9.64 -3.26
CA LEU A 166 13.72 8.57 -2.31
C LEU A 166 12.37 8.76 -1.63
N ASN A 167 11.69 7.65 -1.33
CA ASN A 167 10.39 7.64 -0.66
C ASN A 167 9.41 8.61 -1.34
N LYS A 168 9.30 8.54 -2.67
CA LYS A 168 8.39 9.40 -3.45
C LYS A 168 6.96 9.03 -3.09
N GLN A 169 6.23 9.94 -2.49
CA GLN A 169 4.84 9.74 -2.08
C GLN A 169 3.94 10.71 -2.82
N VAL A 170 2.95 10.17 -3.52
CA VAL A 170 1.98 10.93 -4.31
C VAL A 170 0.58 10.51 -3.91
N THR A 171 -0.20 11.47 -3.40
CA THR A 171 -1.64 11.30 -3.20
C THR A 171 -2.37 11.73 -4.47
N LYS A 172 -3.18 10.84 -5.03
CA LYS A 172 -4.00 11.10 -6.22
C LYS A 172 -5.36 11.69 -5.82
N GLU A 173 -6.04 12.30 -6.79
CA GLU A 173 -7.36 12.89 -6.59
C GLU A 173 -8.44 11.87 -6.20
N ASP A 174 -8.23 10.59 -6.54
CA ASP A 174 -9.09 9.46 -6.16
C ASP A 174 -8.92 9.01 -4.69
N GLY A 175 -8.03 9.66 -3.93
CA GLY A 175 -7.76 9.34 -2.52
C GLY A 175 -6.74 8.21 -2.32
N THR A 176 -6.17 7.66 -3.40
CA THR A 176 -5.07 6.69 -3.30
C THR A 176 -3.74 7.37 -3.08
N MET A 177 -2.86 6.64 -2.41
CA MET A 177 -1.49 7.03 -2.19
C MET A 177 -0.59 6.01 -2.88
N THR A 178 0.31 6.50 -3.71
CA THR A 178 1.39 5.70 -4.30
C THR A 178 2.69 6.10 -3.60
N VAL A 179 3.43 5.10 -3.13
CA VAL A 179 4.80 5.25 -2.63
C VAL A 179 5.74 4.48 -3.52
N THR A 180 6.82 5.13 -3.91
CA THR A 180 7.92 4.53 -4.67
C THR A 180 9.20 4.70 -3.87
N ALA A 181 9.90 3.62 -3.58
CA ALA A 181 11.09 3.67 -2.74
C ALA A 181 12.21 4.48 -3.40
N ILE A 182 12.45 4.26 -4.70
CA ILE A 182 13.42 5.00 -5.50
C ILE A 182 12.81 5.36 -6.85
N SER A 183 12.74 6.65 -7.16
CA SER A 183 12.35 7.17 -8.47
C SER A 183 13.53 7.94 -9.06
N ILE A 184 14.05 7.51 -10.20
CA ILE A 184 15.20 8.11 -10.88
C ILE A 184 14.71 8.82 -12.13
N GLU A 185 15.11 10.07 -12.31
CA GLU A 185 14.84 10.86 -13.50
C GLU A 185 16.16 11.29 -14.16
N ILE A 186 16.35 10.95 -15.43
CA ILE A 186 17.55 11.26 -16.20
C ILE A 186 17.17 12.22 -17.32
N GLY A 187 17.63 13.47 -17.21
CA GLY A 187 17.50 14.47 -18.27
C GLY A 187 16.07 14.69 -18.80
N ARG A 188 15.03 14.35 -18.02
CA ARG A 188 13.59 14.35 -18.40
C ARG A 188 13.22 13.38 -19.53
N VAL A 189 14.13 12.52 -19.95
CA VAL A 189 13.93 11.58 -21.07
C VAL A 189 13.75 10.13 -20.62
N GLN A 190 14.15 9.83 -19.38
CA GLN A 190 14.02 8.50 -18.80
C GLN A 190 13.58 8.62 -17.34
N THR A 191 12.61 7.80 -16.97
CA THR A 191 12.19 7.56 -15.60
C THR A 191 12.37 6.07 -15.28
N LEU A 192 12.86 5.79 -14.07
CA LEU A 192 12.95 4.44 -13.52
C LEU A 192 12.35 4.46 -12.11
N ASP A 193 11.30 3.69 -11.90
CA ASP A 193 10.63 3.54 -10.62
C ASP A 193 10.88 2.14 -10.06
N ILE A 194 11.38 2.08 -8.84
CA ILE A 194 11.77 0.85 -8.15
C ILE A 194 11.00 0.74 -6.84
N ALA A 195 10.42 -0.45 -6.62
CA ALA A 195 9.53 -0.80 -5.53
C ALA A 195 8.43 0.24 -5.34
N SER A 196 7.32 0.05 -6.05
CA SER A 196 6.16 0.92 -6.00
C SER A 196 4.95 0.19 -5.42
N ALA A 197 4.31 0.80 -4.43
CA ALA A 197 3.12 0.30 -3.79
C ALA A 197 2.04 1.39 -3.77
N THR A 198 0.84 1.06 -4.21
CA THR A 198 -0.32 1.93 -4.19
C THR A 198 -1.35 1.35 -3.25
N CYS A 199 -1.79 2.15 -2.29
CA CYS A 199 -2.86 1.79 -1.39
C CYS A 199 -3.92 2.89 -1.31
N THR A 200 -5.15 2.49 -1.01
CA THR A 200 -6.18 3.44 -0.64
C THR A 200 -5.96 3.96 0.77
N SER A 201 -6.29 5.23 0.98
CA SER A 201 -6.47 5.78 2.32
C SER A 201 -7.76 5.17 2.90
N SER A 202 -7.70 3.93 3.40
CA SER A 202 -8.83 3.25 4.00
C SER A 202 -9.19 3.86 5.36
N GLY A 203 -9.83 5.04 5.31
CA GLY A 203 -10.63 5.55 6.42
C GLY A 203 -12.00 4.88 6.43
N GLY A 204 -12.08 3.62 6.83
CA GLY A 204 -13.33 2.95 7.14
C GLY A 204 -14.05 2.26 5.97
N GLN A 205 -14.47 1.03 6.25
CA GLN A 205 -15.61 0.37 5.61
C GLN A 205 -16.74 1.37 5.34
N PRO A 206 -17.49 1.28 4.22
CA PRO A 206 -18.71 2.06 4.08
C PRO A 206 -19.61 1.71 5.27
N THR A 207 -19.75 2.66 6.19
CA THR A 207 -20.75 2.57 7.25
C THR A 207 -22.09 2.59 6.55
N THR A 208 -22.64 1.40 6.28
CA THR A 208 -24.07 1.24 6.15
C THR A 208 -24.66 1.88 7.40
N THR A 209 -25.20 3.08 7.24
CA THR A 209 -25.98 3.74 8.27
C THR A 209 -27.31 2.99 8.32
N GLU A 210 -27.26 1.77 8.85
CA GLU A 210 -28.44 1.16 9.43
C GLU A 210 -28.66 1.89 10.76
N PRO A 211 -29.79 2.60 10.94
CA PRO A 211 -30.06 3.25 12.21
C PRO A 211 -30.11 2.16 13.29
N ALA A 212 -29.23 2.30 14.29
CA ALA A 212 -29.24 1.44 15.47
C ALA A 212 -30.66 1.48 16.09
N PRO A 213 -31.24 0.33 16.46
CA PRO A 213 -32.51 0.33 17.19
C PRO A 213 -32.32 1.10 18.50
N GLU A 214 -33.25 2.02 18.77
CA GLU A 214 -33.27 2.80 20.00
C GLU A 214 -33.26 1.87 21.23
N PRO A 215 -32.52 2.20 22.31
CA PRO A 215 -32.59 1.46 23.56
C PRO A 215 -33.99 1.63 24.17
N THR A 216 -34.76 0.54 24.26
CA THR A 216 -35.94 0.51 25.12
C THR A 216 -35.53 0.64 26.57
N ASP A 217 -35.96 1.72 27.22
CA ASP A 217 -35.93 1.92 28.67
C ASP A 217 -36.61 0.74 29.41
N PRO A 218 -35.97 0.12 30.43
CA PRO A 218 -36.70 -0.69 31.38
C PRO A 218 -37.36 0.22 32.43
N ALA A 219 -38.70 0.22 32.39
CA ALA A 219 -39.57 0.82 33.38
C ALA A 219 -39.32 0.23 34.79
N GLY A 220 -39.65 1.04 35.80
CA GLY A 220 -39.20 0.87 37.18
C GLY A 220 -39.75 -0.30 38.00
N GLY A 221 -38.92 -0.69 38.98
CA GLY A 221 -39.28 -0.92 40.39
C GLY A 221 -39.47 -2.38 40.85
N PRO A 222 -39.51 -2.66 42.18
CA PRO A 222 -39.03 -1.91 43.35
C PRO A 222 -38.01 -2.72 44.20
N ALA A 223 -37.54 -2.09 45.28
CA ALA A 223 -36.65 -2.64 46.31
C ALA A 223 -37.14 -3.97 46.92
N ASP A 224 -36.19 -4.85 47.27
CA ASP A 224 -36.40 -5.83 48.33
C ASP A 224 -35.08 -6.10 49.09
N ASP A 225 -35.20 -6.08 50.42
CA ASP A 225 -34.14 -6.17 51.41
C ASP A 225 -33.88 -7.65 51.75
N GLY A 226 -32.61 -8.10 51.73
CA GLY A 226 -32.31 -9.52 51.95
C GLY A 226 -30.89 -9.78 52.47
N ASN A 227 -30.74 -9.66 53.78
CA ASN A 227 -29.59 -10.04 54.60
C ASN A 227 -29.24 -11.56 54.47
N GLY A 228 -27.96 -11.93 54.42
CA GLY A 228 -27.55 -13.34 54.45
C GLY A 228 -26.04 -13.59 54.39
N ASN A 229 -25.40 -13.70 55.56
CA ASN A 229 -24.06 -14.26 55.75
C ASN A 229 -23.96 -15.71 55.23
N GLY A 230 -22.81 -16.10 54.69
CA GLY A 230 -22.46 -17.49 54.40
C GLY A 230 -20.98 -17.68 54.07
N ASP A 231 -20.26 -18.25 55.04
CA ASP A 231 -18.87 -18.74 55.00
C ASP A 231 -18.61 -19.81 53.93
N GLY A 232 -17.35 -19.85 53.46
CA GLY A 232 -16.60 -21.11 53.34
C GLY A 232 -16.38 -21.71 51.94
N GLY A 233 -15.10 -22.00 51.65
CA GLY A 233 -14.72 -23.28 51.03
C GLY A 233 -14.14 -23.27 49.61
N ASP A 234 -12.83 -23.06 49.54
CA ASP A 234 -11.82 -24.02 49.04
C ASP A 234 -12.01 -24.82 47.71
N GLY A 235 -10.94 -24.82 46.91
CA GLY A 235 -10.46 -26.03 46.21
C GLY A 235 -10.83 -26.27 44.74
N GLY A 236 -9.82 -26.22 43.87
CA GLY A 236 -9.57 -27.35 42.96
C GLY A 236 -9.94 -27.23 41.48
N ASN A 237 -8.98 -26.74 40.69
CA ASN A 237 -8.45 -27.34 39.45
C ASN A 237 -9.32 -28.35 38.65
N THR A 238 -9.70 -27.98 37.42
CA THR A 238 -9.61 -28.90 36.26
C THR A 238 -9.21 -28.13 35.01
N GLY A 239 -8.03 -28.46 34.47
CA GLY A 239 -7.62 -28.03 33.14
C GLY A 239 -8.43 -28.74 32.06
N ASN A 240 -8.71 -28.02 30.97
CA ASN A 240 -8.44 -28.44 29.59
C ASN A 240 -8.91 -27.38 28.59
N GLY A 241 -7.94 -26.84 27.84
CA GLY A 241 -8.06 -26.49 26.42
C GLY A 241 -9.19 -25.57 25.97
N ALA A 242 -9.06 -24.27 26.22
CA ALA A 242 -9.56 -23.21 25.33
C ALA A 242 -8.90 -21.89 25.77
N GLY A 243 -8.46 -21.08 24.81
CA GLY A 243 -7.73 -19.83 25.06
C GLY A 243 -8.35 -19.00 26.19
N ALA A 244 -7.53 -18.66 27.17
CA ALA A 244 -7.96 -17.85 28.30
C ALA A 244 -8.55 -16.53 27.79
N ARG A 245 -9.77 -16.22 28.25
CA ARG A 245 -10.47 -14.97 27.91
C ARG A 245 -9.65 -13.78 28.38
N ALA A 246 -9.75 -12.66 27.65
CA ALA A 246 -9.15 -11.40 28.04
C ALA A 246 -9.58 -11.01 29.47
N ASP A 247 -8.71 -10.31 30.19
CA ASP A 247 -9.04 -9.81 31.52
C ASP A 247 -10.17 -8.77 31.48
N ALA A 248 -10.63 -8.32 32.65
CA ALA A 248 -11.68 -7.31 32.75
C ALA A 248 -11.33 -5.96 32.07
N ASN A 249 -10.08 -5.77 31.64
CA ASN A 249 -9.60 -4.60 30.91
C ASN A 249 -9.38 -4.88 29.42
N GLY A 250 -9.79 -6.05 28.91
CA GLY A 250 -9.67 -6.42 27.50
C GLY A 250 -8.25 -6.77 27.04
N MET A 251 -7.30 -6.95 27.95
CA MET A 251 -5.94 -7.36 27.60
C MET A 251 -5.87 -8.86 27.37
N ALA A 252 -5.22 -9.26 26.27
CA ALA A 252 -4.91 -10.66 26.03
C ALA A 252 -3.95 -11.19 27.11
N PRO A 253 -4.11 -12.45 27.57
CA PRO A 253 -3.19 -13.05 28.53
C PRO A 253 -1.75 -13.04 28.01
N ARG A 254 -0.81 -12.61 28.85
CA ARG A 254 0.62 -12.62 28.50
C ARG A 254 1.08 -14.07 28.30
N PRO A 255 1.77 -14.41 27.18
CA PRO A 255 2.33 -15.74 26.99
C PRO A 255 3.32 -16.05 28.11
N THR A 256 3.16 -17.19 28.77
CA THR A 256 4.15 -17.72 29.70
C THR A 256 5.23 -18.46 28.90
N PRO A 257 6.51 -18.05 29.00
CA PRO A 257 7.60 -18.77 28.37
C PRO A 257 7.66 -20.20 28.91
N VAL A 258 7.65 -21.19 28.01
CA VAL A 258 7.89 -22.59 28.36
C VAL A 258 9.40 -22.80 28.39
N PRO A 259 9.98 -23.35 29.47
CA PRO A 259 11.40 -23.71 29.49
C PRO A 259 11.71 -24.71 28.39
N ALA A 260 12.69 -24.40 27.54
CA ALA A 260 13.15 -25.29 26.49
C ALA A 260 13.87 -26.50 27.12
N HIS A 261 13.25 -27.67 27.08
CA HIS A 261 13.94 -28.94 27.24
C HIS A 261 14.42 -29.40 25.87
N LEU A 262 15.64 -29.00 25.50
CA LEU A 262 16.40 -29.65 24.44
C LEU A 262 17.75 -30.04 25.02
N ASP A 263 17.87 -31.31 25.43
CA ASP A 263 19.17 -31.94 25.65
C ASP A 263 19.82 -32.14 24.28
N VAL A 264 20.73 -31.23 23.91
CA VAL A 264 21.67 -31.44 22.81
C VAL A 264 22.79 -32.35 23.31
N THR A 265 22.68 -33.65 23.02
CA THR A 265 23.83 -34.56 23.08
C THR A 265 24.77 -34.23 21.94
N GLY A 266 26.02 -33.89 22.28
CA GLY A 266 27.11 -33.61 21.35
C GLY A 266 27.70 -34.84 20.67
#